data_AF-A0A0E3V0C6-F1
#
_entry.id   AF-A0A0E3V0C6-F1
#
_cell.length_a   1.000
_cell.length_b   1.000
_cell.length_c   1.000
_cell.angle_alpha   90.00
_cell.angle_beta   90.00
_cell.angle_gamma   90.00
#
_symmetry.space_group_name_H-M   'P 1'
#
loop_
_entity.id
_entity.type
_entity.pdbx_description
1 polymer ?
#
loop_
_entity_poly.entity_id
_entity_poly.type
_entity_poly.pdbx_seq_one_letter_code
_entity_poly.pdbx_strand_id
1 'polypeptide(L)'
;MHTILETTSNKTQSISGIPKQEVDALLSLPYGGTTLLRNLSFKNLQFAKRTLISLHKVLEEDLFHPRKDARKRIKIAYRLIMANLVACVFQKKELSVSGTAKSYLRKEYLGKRFLTKRAVNKVLVALEDNNLIVKTKGNPLSKEVNKYLPTKQLEKLCLPLIYSVVEGYDEKETNSC
;
A
#
# COMPACT_ATOMS: atom_id res chain seq x y z
N MET A 1 -6.82 -48.67 -17.66
CA MET A 1 -8.02 -48.28 -18.45
C MET A 1 -8.87 -47.44 -17.52
N HIS A 2 -9.12 -46.14 -17.69
CA HIS A 2 -9.26 -45.34 -18.89
C HIS A 2 -8.68 -43.92 -18.69
N THR A 3 -7.94 -43.47 -19.70
CA THR A 3 -7.67 -42.08 -20.05
C THR A 3 -8.94 -41.44 -20.62
N ILE A 4 -9.30 -40.22 -20.18
CA ILE A 4 -10.14 -39.24 -20.92
C ILE A 4 -9.62 -37.84 -20.49
N LEU A 5 -8.68 -37.28 -21.26
CA LEU A 5 -8.87 -36.13 -22.18
C LEU A 5 -9.24 -34.83 -21.43
N GLU A 6 -8.26 -33.96 -21.15
CA GLU A 6 -7.92 -32.83 -22.04
C GLU A 6 -9.11 -32.36 -22.88
N THR A 7 -9.78 -31.30 -22.43
CA THR A 7 -10.11 -30.14 -23.28
C THR A 7 -10.74 -28.99 -22.49
N THR A 8 -10.27 -27.79 -22.82
CA THR A 8 -11.00 -26.51 -22.77
C THR A 8 -11.37 -25.93 -21.40
N SER A 9 -10.52 -25.03 -20.89
CA SER A 9 -10.70 -23.58 -21.14
C SER A 9 -9.94 -22.77 -20.09
N ASN A 10 -8.85 -22.17 -20.52
CA ASN A 10 -8.16 -21.09 -19.82
C ASN A 10 -9.12 -19.92 -19.60
N LYS A 11 -9.93 -19.96 -18.55
CA LYS A 11 -10.57 -18.78 -17.96
C LYS A 11 -9.89 -18.48 -16.63
N THR A 12 -8.64 -18.02 -16.72
CA THR A 12 -8.04 -17.29 -15.62
C THR A 12 -8.77 -15.96 -15.55
N GLN A 13 -9.83 -15.88 -14.74
CA GLN A 13 -10.57 -14.66 -14.49
C GLN A 13 -9.60 -13.60 -13.96
N SER A 14 -9.30 -12.62 -14.81
CA SER A 14 -8.46 -11.47 -14.49
C SER A 14 -9.20 -10.60 -13.49
N ILE A 15 -8.71 -10.53 -12.26
CA ILE A 15 -9.21 -9.58 -11.24
C ILE A 15 -8.94 -8.11 -11.65
N SER A 16 -8.19 -7.87 -12.72
CA SER A 16 -7.73 -6.54 -13.13
C SER A 16 -7.74 -6.24 -14.63
N GLY A 17 -8.22 -7.13 -15.51
CA GLY A 17 -8.06 -6.96 -16.97
C GLY A 17 -6.62 -7.06 -17.48
N ILE A 18 -5.63 -7.20 -16.59
CA ILE A 18 -4.20 -7.29 -16.93
C ILE A 18 -3.86 -8.74 -17.30
N PRO A 19 -3.13 -8.98 -18.41
CA PRO A 19 -2.56 -10.29 -18.71
C PRO A 19 -1.70 -10.80 -17.54
N LYS A 20 -1.86 -12.07 -17.18
CA LYS A 20 -1.13 -12.69 -16.05
C LYS A 20 0.39 -12.53 -16.17
N GLN A 21 0.91 -12.63 -17.40
CA GLN A 21 2.34 -12.47 -17.70
C GLN A 21 2.86 -11.07 -17.36
N GLU A 22 2.08 -10.01 -17.60
CA GLU A 22 2.45 -8.64 -17.24
C GLU A 22 2.43 -8.43 -15.73
N VAL A 23 1.43 -8.99 -15.04
CA VAL A 23 1.39 -8.97 -13.58
C VAL A 23 2.61 -9.67 -12.99
N ASP A 24 2.98 -10.84 -13.53
CA ASP A 24 4.12 -11.61 -13.07
C ASP A 24 5.45 -10.87 -13.35
N ALA A 25 5.57 -10.22 -14.51
CA ALA A 25 6.72 -9.37 -14.84
C ALA A 25 6.84 -8.15 -13.91
N LEU A 26 5.73 -7.50 -13.59
CA LEU A 26 5.73 -6.39 -12.64
C LEU A 26 6.04 -6.85 -11.22
N LEU A 27 5.56 -8.03 -10.82
CA LEU A 27 5.86 -8.62 -9.52
C LEU A 27 7.33 -9.06 -9.41
N SER A 28 8.00 -9.40 -10.52
CA SER A 28 9.40 -9.82 -10.49
C SER A 28 10.40 -8.66 -10.41
N LEU A 29 9.97 -7.42 -10.72
CA LEU A 29 10.82 -6.24 -10.60
C LEU A 29 11.37 -6.07 -9.18
N PRO A 30 12.70 -5.91 -9.02
CA PRO A 30 13.31 -5.76 -7.71
C PRO A 30 12.99 -4.39 -7.10
N TYR A 31 12.91 -4.34 -5.78
CA TYR A 31 12.81 -3.08 -5.05
C TYR A 31 14.19 -2.41 -4.98
N GLY A 32 14.25 -1.13 -5.36
CA GLY A 32 15.45 -0.32 -5.36
C GLY A 32 15.25 0.96 -4.55
N GLY A 33 16.08 1.16 -3.52
CA GLY A 33 16.09 2.39 -2.73
C GLY A 33 14.89 2.56 -1.78
N THR A 34 14.73 3.78 -1.28
CA THR A 34 13.78 4.10 -0.21
C THR A 34 13.09 5.45 -0.43
N THR A 35 11.85 5.58 0.05
CA THR A 35 11.09 6.83 0.03
C THR A 35 10.62 7.19 1.43
N LEU A 36 10.82 8.43 1.84
CA LEU A 36 10.23 8.96 3.08
C LEU A 36 8.72 9.17 2.91
N LEU A 37 8.01 9.10 4.02
CA LEU A 37 6.57 9.34 4.06
C LEU A 37 6.22 10.76 3.55
N ARG A 38 5.54 10.84 2.41
CA ARG A 38 5.11 12.09 1.74
C ARG A 38 3.67 12.44 2.10
N ASN A 39 3.27 13.70 1.88
CA ASN A 39 1.88 14.12 2.06
C ASN A 39 1.04 13.66 0.85
N LEU A 40 0.61 12.40 0.86
CA LEU A 40 -0.22 11.81 -0.20
C LEU A 40 -1.64 11.59 0.31
N SER A 41 -2.61 11.82 -0.56
CA SER A 41 -4.03 11.59 -0.24
C SER A 41 -4.69 10.80 -1.35
N PHE A 42 -5.69 10.00 -0.99
CA PHE A 42 -6.48 9.24 -1.96
C PHE A 42 -7.39 10.10 -2.84
N LYS A 43 -7.52 11.41 -2.59
CA LYS A 43 -8.13 12.31 -3.59
C LYS A 43 -7.33 12.29 -4.90
N ASN A 44 -6.02 12.05 -4.80
CA ASN A 44 -5.12 11.92 -5.94
C ASN A 44 -5.06 10.48 -6.48
N LEU A 45 -5.84 9.54 -5.91
CA LEU A 45 -5.87 8.12 -6.24
C LEU A 45 -7.33 7.60 -6.17
N GLN A 46 -8.29 8.29 -6.80
CA GLN A 46 -9.72 7.93 -6.71
C GLN A 46 -10.00 6.49 -7.15
N PHE A 47 -9.27 6.01 -8.16
CA PHE A 47 -9.32 4.62 -8.63
C PHE A 47 -8.94 3.59 -7.54
N ALA A 48 -8.11 3.98 -6.57
CA ALA A 48 -7.67 3.12 -5.47
C ALA A 48 -8.72 2.92 -4.37
N LYS A 49 -9.82 3.68 -4.38
CA LYS A 49 -10.76 3.77 -3.25
C LYS A 49 -11.36 2.41 -2.85
N ARG A 50 -11.72 1.56 -3.80
CA ARG A 50 -12.31 0.22 -3.51
C ARG A 50 -11.31 -0.71 -2.84
N THR A 51 -10.10 -0.83 -3.38
CA THR A 51 -9.02 -1.65 -2.79
C THR A 51 -8.67 -1.19 -1.38
N LEU A 52 -8.67 0.12 -1.14
CA LEU A 52 -8.38 0.68 0.19
C LEU A 52 -9.48 0.42 1.20
N ILE A 53 -10.74 0.33 0.76
CA ILE A 53 -11.87 -0.10 1.60
C ILE A 53 -11.70 -1.58 1.95
N SER A 54 -11.37 -2.42 0.96
CA SER A 54 -11.12 -3.86 1.20
C SER A 54 -9.95 -4.08 2.17
N LEU A 55 -8.82 -3.38 1.97
CA LEU A 55 -7.68 -3.40 2.89
C LEU A 55 -8.04 -2.88 4.27
N HIS A 56 -8.90 -1.86 4.36
CA HIS A 56 -9.34 -1.34 5.65
C HIS A 56 -10.18 -2.36 6.42
N LYS A 57 -11.03 -3.13 5.74
CA LYS A 57 -11.84 -4.20 6.35
C LYS A 57 -10.96 -5.30 6.94
N VAL A 58 -9.90 -5.71 6.24
CA VAL A 58 -8.93 -6.70 6.74
C VAL A 58 -8.30 -6.23 8.06
N LEU A 59 -8.04 -4.93 8.18
CA LEU A 59 -7.34 -4.34 9.32
C LEU A 59 -8.29 -3.70 10.35
N GLU A 60 -9.62 -3.87 10.21
CA GLU A 60 -10.59 -3.06 10.94
C GLU A 60 -10.49 -3.29 12.45
N GLU A 61 -10.39 -4.56 12.85
CA GLU A 61 -10.25 -4.98 14.25
C GLU A 61 -8.92 -4.50 14.84
N ASP A 62 -7.81 -4.72 14.12
CA ASP A 62 -6.46 -4.34 14.59
C ASP A 62 -6.28 -2.82 14.72
N LEU A 63 -6.95 -2.05 13.86
CA LEU A 63 -6.93 -0.59 13.88
C LEU A 63 -7.93 0.00 14.89
N PHE A 64 -8.83 -0.81 15.46
CA PHE A 64 -9.79 -0.33 16.44
C PHE A 64 -9.11 0.21 17.71
N HIS A 65 -9.71 1.24 18.29
CA HIS A 65 -9.30 1.80 19.57
C HIS A 65 -10.52 2.34 20.31
N PRO A 66 -10.66 2.14 21.63
CA PRO A 66 -11.86 2.53 22.39
C PRO A 66 -12.10 4.05 22.41
N ARG A 67 -11.02 4.86 22.46
CA ARG A 67 -11.10 6.34 22.45
C ARG A 67 -11.30 6.93 21.06
N LYS A 68 -12.30 7.81 20.89
CA LYS A 68 -12.65 8.50 19.63
C LYS A 68 -11.49 9.29 19.02
N ASP A 69 -10.75 10.06 19.82
CA ASP A 69 -9.64 10.86 19.32
C ASP A 69 -8.47 10.01 18.81
N ALA A 70 -8.21 8.90 19.49
CA ALA A 70 -7.21 7.93 19.06
C ALA A 70 -7.61 7.29 17.73
N ARG A 71 -8.88 6.87 17.57
CA ARG A 71 -9.40 6.38 16.28
C ARG A 71 -9.20 7.38 15.16
N LYS A 72 -9.48 8.67 15.40
CA LYS A 72 -9.27 9.73 14.40
C LYS A 72 -7.80 9.83 13.99
N ARG A 73 -6.86 9.78 14.94
CA ARG A 73 -5.41 9.81 14.66
C ARG A 73 -4.92 8.56 13.91
N ILE A 74 -5.40 7.37 14.31
CA ILE A 74 -5.10 6.11 13.62
C ILE A 74 -5.61 6.17 12.18
N LYS A 75 -6.84 6.63 11.95
CA LYS A 75 -7.42 6.78 10.60
C LYS A 75 -6.64 7.73 9.71
N ILE A 76 -6.13 8.84 10.25
CA ILE A 76 -5.25 9.78 9.52
C ILE A 76 -3.93 9.08 9.15
N ALA A 77 -3.29 8.41 10.11
CA ALA A 77 -2.04 7.69 9.89
C ALA A 77 -2.21 6.56 8.85
N TYR A 78 -3.26 5.74 9.00
CA TYR A 78 -3.60 4.66 8.08
C TYR A 78 -3.72 5.17 6.65
N ARG A 79 -4.54 6.20 6.43
CA ARG A 79 -4.74 6.76 5.08
C ARG A 79 -3.44 7.23 4.44
N LEU A 80 -2.60 7.91 5.22
CA LEU A 80 -1.36 8.45 4.71
C LEU A 80 -0.31 7.37 4.43
N ILE A 81 -0.18 6.37 5.33
CA ILE A 81 0.72 5.23 5.16
C ILE A 81 0.32 4.42 3.94
N MET A 82 -0.97 4.07 3.81
CA MET A 82 -1.46 3.31 2.67
C MET A 82 -1.28 4.02 1.34
N ALA A 83 -1.52 5.35 1.28
CA ALA A 83 -1.26 6.12 0.06
C ALA A 83 0.23 6.11 -0.33
N ASN A 84 1.13 6.14 0.65
CA ASN A 84 2.56 6.02 0.41
C ASN A 84 2.96 4.60 0.01
N LEU A 85 2.37 3.55 0.59
CA LEU A 85 2.63 2.16 0.23
C LEU A 85 2.24 1.86 -1.22
N VAL A 86 1.06 2.33 -1.67
CA VAL A 86 0.64 2.22 -3.07
C VAL A 86 1.67 2.88 -3.99
N ALA A 87 2.11 4.11 -3.66
CA ALA A 87 3.15 4.79 -4.43
C ALA A 87 4.51 4.06 -4.38
N CYS A 88 4.85 3.43 -3.26
CA CYS A 88 6.07 2.65 -3.09
C CYS A 88 6.06 1.37 -3.94
N VAL A 89 4.91 0.68 -4.04
CA VAL A 89 4.73 -0.46 -4.94
C VAL A 89 4.94 -0.05 -6.39
N PHE A 90 4.34 1.07 -6.82
CA PHE A 90 4.50 1.60 -8.17
C PHE A 90 5.94 1.99 -8.48
N GLN A 91 6.60 2.68 -7.55
CA GLN A 91 7.98 3.16 -7.72
C GLN A 91 9.04 2.10 -7.42
N LYS A 92 8.64 0.90 -6.99
CA LYS A 92 9.51 -0.17 -6.50
C LYS A 92 10.53 0.33 -5.47
N LYS A 93 10.03 1.07 -4.47
CA LYS A 93 10.82 1.65 -3.36
C LYS A 93 10.31 1.14 -2.02
N GLU A 94 11.18 1.02 -1.03
CA GLU A 94 10.74 0.74 0.34
C GLU A 94 10.18 2.02 1.00
N LEU A 95 9.21 1.86 1.91
CA LEU A 95 8.71 2.95 2.73
C LEU A 95 9.62 3.17 3.93
N SER A 96 10.11 4.39 4.10
CA SER A 96 10.93 4.81 5.24
C SER A 96 10.13 5.68 6.22
N VAL A 97 10.10 5.27 7.48
CA VAL A 97 9.40 5.96 8.57
C VAL A 97 10.33 6.16 9.76
N SER A 98 10.39 7.39 10.29
CA SER A 98 11.23 7.71 11.45
C SER A 98 10.83 6.91 12.69
N GLY A 99 11.80 6.25 13.34
CA GLY A 99 11.60 5.60 14.64
C GLY A 99 11.65 6.56 15.83
N THR A 100 12.13 7.80 15.65
CA THR A 100 12.31 8.75 16.76
C THR A 100 11.00 9.46 17.11
N ALA A 101 10.74 9.65 18.41
CA ALA A 101 9.57 10.42 18.86
C ALA A 101 9.67 11.90 18.45
N LYS A 102 10.90 12.44 18.32
CA LYS A 102 11.16 13.83 17.93
C LYS A 102 10.52 14.16 16.59
N SER A 103 10.61 13.28 15.59
CA SER A 103 10.01 13.52 14.26
C SER A 103 8.49 13.74 14.27
N TYR A 104 7.80 13.33 15.33
CA TYR A 104 6.34 13.46 15.50
C TYR A 104 5.91 14.71 16.30
N LEU A 105 6.85 15.51 16.78
CA LEU A 105 6.53 16.79 17.43
C LEU A 105 5.90 17.75 16.41
N ARG A 106 5.00 18.63 16.86
CA ARG A 106 4.14 19.47 15.99
C ARG A 106 4.91 20.29 14.95
N LYS A 107 6.13 20.72 15.25
CA LYS A 107 7.00 21.52 14.35
C LYS A 107 7.89 20.66 13.44
N GLU A 108 7.92 19.35 13.64
CA GLU A 108 8.80 18.40 12.97
C GLU A 108 8.09 17.72 11.79
N TYR A 109 8.86 17.07 10.92
CA TYR A 109 8.38 16.57 9.62
C TYR A 109 7.08 15.75 9.70
N LEU A 110 6.97 14.76 10.61
CA LEU A 110 5.77 13.93 10.72
C LEU A 110 4.67 14.62 11.55
N GLY A 111 5.02 15.44 12.53
CA GLY A 111 4.04 16.19 13.31
C GLY A 111 3.31 17.27 12.50
N LYS A 112 3.97 17.90 11.51
CA LYS A 112 3.34 18.79 10.51
C LYS A 112 2.26 18.07 9.69
N ARG A 113 2.30 16.74 9.61
CA ARG A 113 1.31 15.89 8.93
C ARG A 113 0.24 15.34 9.88
N PHE A 114 0.14 15.90 11.08
CA PHE A 114 -0.79 15.48 12.14
C PHE A 114 -0.62 14.01 12.57
N LEU A 115 0.57 13.44 12.34
CA LEU A 115 0.89 12.08 12.76
C LEU A 115 1.38 12.06 14.20
N THR A 116 1.10 10.94 14.86
CA THR A 116 1.67 10.64 16.18
C THR A 116 2.35 9.30 16.15
N LYS A 117 3.42 9.14 16.93
CA LYS A 117 4.19 7.90 16.97
C LYS A 117 3.30 6.70 17.32
N ARG A 118 2.39 6.85 18.31
CA ARG A 118 1.45 5.79 18.69
C ARG A 118 0.52 5.37 17.56
N ALA A 119 -0.08 6.33 16.85
CA ALA A 119 -0.97 6.04 15.74
C ALA A 119 -0.24 5.37 14.56
N VAL A 120 0.96 5.87 14.23
CA VAL A 120 1.78 5.28 13.16
C VAL A 120 2.26 3.88 13.52
N ASN A 121 2.76 3.66 14.74
CA ASN A 121 3.16 2.33 15.19
C ASN A 121 1.99 1.34 15.16
N LYS A 122 0.79 1.73 15.63
CA LYS A 122 -0.38 0.85 15.58
C LYS A 122 -0.74 0.43 14.16
N VAL A 123 -0.61 1.33 13.18
CA VAL A 123 -0.84 0.99 11.77
C VAL A 123 0.24 0.06 11.23
N LEU A 124 1.51 0.35 11.50
CA LEU A 124 2.63 -0.47 11.01
C LEU A 124 2.59 -1.89 11.59
N VAL A 125 2.33 -2.01 12.89
CA VAL A 125 2.14 -3.32 13.55
C VAL A 125 0.99 -4.08 12.93
N ALA A 126 -0.18 -3.46 12.76
CA ALA A 126 -1.32 -4.12 12.11
C ALA A 126 -0.99 -4.60 10.68
N LEU A 127 -0.20 -3.83 9.92
CA LEU A 127 0.23 -4.23 8.57
C LEU A 127 1.27 -5.37 8.58
N GLU A 128 2.17 -5.38 9.56
CA GLU A 128 3.14 -6.46 9.77
C GLU A 128 2.44 -7.75 10.19
N ASP A 129 1.55 -7.68 11.19
CA ASP A 129 0.80 -8.84 11.72
C ASP A 129 -0.09 -9.50 10.65
N ASN A 130 -0.60 -8.70 9.69
CA ASN A 130 -1.37 -9.17 8.55
C ASN A 130 -0.53 -9.52 7.32
N ASN A 131 0.80 -9.61 7.44
CA ASN A 131 1.73 -9.96 6.35
C ASN A 131 1.63 -9.05 5.10
N LEU A 132 1.26 -7.78 5.28
CA LEU A 132 1.16 -6.80 4.19
C LEU A 132 2.47 -6.04 3.97
N ILE A 133 3.29 -5.92 5.01
CA ILE A 133 4.64 -5.32 4.93
C ILE A 133 5.63 -6.16 5.74
N VAL A 134 6.92 -6.05 5.40
CA VAL A 134 8.03 -6.62 6.17
C VAL A 134 9.00 -5.52 6.51
N LYS A 135 9.41 -5.46 7.77
CA LYS A 135 10.46 -4.53 8.21
C LYS A 135 11.83 -5.05 7.76
N THR A 136 12.50 -4.34 6.85
CA THR A 136 13.78 -4.79 6.26
C THR A 136 15.00 -4.20 6.95
N LYS A 137 14.90 -2.99 7.50
CA LYS A 137 15.98 -2.34 8.29
C LYS A 137 15.41 -1.44 9.38
N GLY A 138 16.19 -1.31 10.45
CA GLY A 138 15.95 -0.37 11.54
C GLY A 138 16.33 -1.01 12.87
N ASN A 139 17.33 -0.45 13.55
CA ASN A 139 17.75 -0.94 14.85
C ASN A 139 16.75 -0.46 15.94
N PRO A 140 16.12 -1.37 16.70
CA PRO A 140 15.22 -1.02 17.81
C PRO A 140 15.89 -0.10 18.84
N LEU A 141 17.21 -0.25 19.03
CA LEU A 141 18.02 0.47 20.01
C LEU A 141 18.41 1.87 19.53
N SER A 142 18.79 2.04 18.25
CA SER A 142 19.26 3.34 17.74
C SER A 142 18.14 4.31 17.36
N LYS A 143 16.86 3.87 17.40
CA LYS A 143 15.68 4.68 17.04
C LYS A 143 15.77 5.31 15.64
N GLU A 144 16.56 4.71 14.75
CA GLU A 144 16.78 5.14 13.37
C GLU A 144 15.50 5.10 12.51
N VAL A 145 15.65 5.49 11.24
CA VAL A 145 14.60 5.35 10.22
C VAL A 145 14.38 3.87 9.95
N ASN A 146 13.17 3.39 10.21
CA ASN A 146 12.75 2.04 9.87
C ASN A 146 12.32 1.98 8.41
N LYS A 147 12.67 0.89 7.74
CA LYS A 147 12.30 0.61 6.35
C LYS A 147 11.31 -0.55 6.29
N TYR A 148 10.30 -0.40 5.45
CA TYR A 148 9.22 -1.34 5.28
C TYR A 148 9.05 -1.67 3.79
N LEU A 149 9.18 -2.95 3.47
CA LEU A 149 9.00 -3.52 2.16
C LEU A 149 7.55 -4.02 2.02
N PRO A 150 6.79 -3.59 0.99
CA PRO A 150 5.51 -4.21 0.65
C PRO A 150 5.67 -5.70 0.34
N THR A 151 4.80 -6.55 0.87
CA THR A 151 4.80 -7.98 0.51
C THR A 151 4.16 -8.23 -0.85
N LYS A 152 4.38 -9.40 -1.43
CA LYS A 152 3.70 -9.83 -2.67
C LYS A 152 2.19 -9.79 -2.56
N GLN A 153 1.64 -10.03 -1.36
CA GLN A 153 0.20 -9.91 -1.11
C GLN A 153 -0.26 -8.46 -1.27
N LEU A 154 0.44 -7.50 -0.67
CA LEU A 154 0.11 -6.09 -0.83
C LEU A 154 0.33 -5.61 -2.27
N GLU A 155 1.41 -6.06 -2.93
CA GLU A 155 1.66 -5.76 -4.34
C GLU A 155 0.49 -6.23 -5.23
N LYS A 156 0.03 -7.46 -5.08
CA LYS A 156 -1.13 -7.99 -5.83
C LYS A 156 -2.40 -7.18 -5.63
N LEU A 157 -2.61 -6.61 -4.44
CA LEU A 157 -3.76 -5.74 -4.17
C LEU A 157 -3.58 -4.36 -4.82
N CYS A 158 -2.35 -3.85 -4.89
CA CYS A 158 -2.05 -2.53 -5.44
C CYS A 158 -1.87 -2.52 -6.96
N LEU A 159 -1.37 -3.59 -7.59
CA LEU A 159 -1.09 -3.64 -9.04
C LEU A 159 -2.32 -3.35 -9.93
N PRO A 160 -3.54 -3.86 -9.64
CA PRO A 160 -4.74 -3.50 -10.39
C PRO A 160 -5.01 -1.99 -10.43
N LEU A 161 -4.54 -1.27 -9.41
CA LEU A 161 -4.71 0.18 -9.32
C LEU A 161 -3.83 0.91 -10.34
N ILE A 162 -2.66 0.37 -10.68
CA ILE A 162 -1.74 0.97 -11.65
C ILE A 162 -2.35 0.97 -13.06
N TYR A 163 -3.07 -0.09 -13.43
CA TYR A 163 -3.68 -0.24 -14.76
C TYR A 163 -5.04 0.44 -14.92
N SER A 164 -5.78 0.67 -13.83
CA SER A 164 -7.00 1.48 -13.88
C SER A 164 -6.76 2.95 -14.29
N VAL A 165 -5.50 3.36 -14.47
CA VAL A 165 -5.08 4.67 -14.99
C VAL A 165 -5.07 4.69 -16.53
N VAL A 166 -4.98 3.54 -17.21
CA VAL A 166 -4.88 3.46 -18.67
C VAL A 166 -6.24 3.66 -19.34
N GLU A 167 -7.31 3.06 -18.82
CA GLU A 167 -8.68 3.23 -19.39
C GLU A 167 -9.18 4.68 -19.32
N GLY A 168 -8.67 5.50 -18.40
CA GLY A 168 -9.07 6.92 -18.29
C GLY A 168 -8.27 7.90 -19.15
N TYR A 169 -7.17 7.45 -19.78
CA TYR A 169 -6.34 8.29 -20.66
C TYR A 169 -6.62 8.03 -22.14
N ASP A 170 -6.86 6.77 -22.53
CA ASP A 170 -7.06 6.42 -23.95
C ASP A 170 -8.45 6.85 -24.50
N GLU A 171 -9.45 7.07 -23.65
CA GLU A 171 -10.77 7.58 -24.08
C GLU A 171 -10.77 9.07 -24.46
N LYS A 172 -9.67 9.81 -24.21
CA LYS A 172 -9.54 11.21 -24.63
C LYS A 172 -8.85 11.42 -25.96
N GLU A 173 -8.17 10.42 -26.51
CA GLU A 173 -7.54 10.53 -27.83
C GLU A 173 -8.43 10.01 -28.98
N THR A 174 -9.53 9.33 -28.69
CA THR A 174 -10.42 8.76 -29.73
C THR A 174 -11.67 9.59 -30.06
N ASN A 175 -11.92 10.72 -29.38
CA ASN A 175 -13.02 11.64 -29.70
C ASN A 175 -12.57 12.98 -30.33
N SER A 176 -11.37 13.01 -30.92
CA SER A 176 -10.91 14.12 -31.75
C SER A 176 -10.57 13.62 -33.15
N CYS A 177 -11.60 13.16 -33.88
CA CYS A 177 -11.65 13.16 -35.34
C CYS A 177 -13.08 13.42 -35.78
#